data_AF-A0A967NUZ6-F1
#
_entry.id   AF-A0A967NUZ6-F1
#
_cell.length_a   1.000
_cell.length_b   1.000
_cell.length_c   1.000
_cell.angle_alpha   90.00
_cell.angle_beta   90.00
_cell.angle_gamma   90.00
#
_symmetry.space_group_name_H-M   'P 1'
#
loop_
_entity.id
_entity.type
_entity.pdbx_description
1 polymer ?
#
loop_
_entity_poly.entity_id
_entity_poly.type
_entity_poly.pdbx_seq_one_letter_code
_entity_poly.pdbx_strand_id
1 'polypeptide(L)' 'CAQRMVQLINKLPVTPDFVVHTGDVVSDPHPKSYALAAETFAGLQVPIYFVNGNHDTAVD' A
#
# COMPACT_ATOMS: atom_id res chain seq x y z
N CYS A 1 0.59 12.21 3.38
CA CYS A 1 1.46 11.10 2.91
C CYS A 1 0.81 9.75 3.26
N ALA A 2 1.17 8.67 2.58
CA ALA A 2 0.57 7.32 2.72
C ALA A 2 0.52 6.80 4.18
N GLN A 3 1.55 7.09 4.99
CA GLN A 3 1.57 6.76 6.42
C GLN A 3 0.37 7.32 7.19
N ARG A 4 -0.10 8.53 6.85
CA ARG A 4 -1.29 9.13 7.46
C ARG A 4 -2.57 8.39 7.05
N MET A 5 -2.65 7.91 5.81
CA MET A 5 -3.76 7.10 5.34
C MET A 5 -3.84 5.79 6.14
N VAL A 6 -2.71 5.11 6.35
CA VAL A 6 -2.62 3.90 7.18
C VAL A 6 -3.18 4.14 8.59
N GLN A 7 -2.76 5.24 9.24
CA GLN A 7 -3.28 5.63 10.55
C GLN A 7 -4.78 5.90 10.57
N LEU A 8 -5.35 6.41 9.48
CA LEU A 8 -6.78 6.69 9.38
C LEU A 8 -7.58 5.41 9.16
N ILE A 9 -7.11 4.50 8.30
CA ILE A 9 -7.76 3.19 8.09
C ILE A 9 -7.82 2.40 9.39
N ASN A 10 -6.72 2.35 10.14
CA ASN A 10 -6.67 1.67 11.44
C ASN A 10 -7.59 2.31 12.51
N LYS A 11 -8.13 3.51 12.26
CA LYS A 11 -9.02 4.24 13.17
C LYS A 11 -10.47 4.31 12.68
N LEU A 12 -10.81 3.62 11.59
CA LEU A 12 -12.19 3.58 11.10
C LEU A 12 -13.11 3.01 12.20
N PRO A 13 -14.34 3.54 12.36
CA PRO A 13 -15.30 3.05 13.35
C PRO A 13 -15.77 1.63 13.05
N VAL A 14 -15.63 1.18 11.80
CA VAL A 14 -15.84 -0.18 11.35
C VAL A 14 -14.53 -0.66 10.74
N THR A 15 -13.99 -1.76 11.26
CA THR A 15 -12.77 -2.38 10.74
C THR A 15 -13.10 -3.10 9.42
N PRO A 16 -12.46 -2.74 8.30
CA PRO A 16 -12.62 -3.48 7.05
C PRO A 16 -12.04 -4.89 7.18
N ASP A 17 -12.57 -5.85 6.42
CA ASP A 17 -11.97 -7.19 6.35
C ASP A 17 -10.61 -7.18 5.63
N PHE A 18 -10.42 -6.24 4.68
CA PHE A 18 -9.17 -6.03 3.95
C PHE A 18 -9.18 -4.66 3.22
N VAL A 19 -8.02 -4.30 2.67
CA VAL A 19 -7.80 -3.14 1.80
C VAL A 19 -7.36 -3.61 0.42
N VAL A 20 -7.76 -2.89 -0.64
CA VAL A 20 -7.24 -3.08 -2.00
C VAL A 20 -6.55 -1.80 -2.45
N HIS A 21 -5.31 -1.90 -2.90
CA HIS A 21 -4.57 -0.82 -3.56
C HIS A 21 -4.54 -1.08 -5.07
N THR A 22 -5.16 -0.19 -5.84
CA THR A 22 -5.51 -0.43 -7.25
C THR A 22 -4.42 0.01 -8.23
N GLY A 23 -3.14 -0.25 -7.91
CA GLY A 23 -2.01 0.17 -8.75
C GLY A 23 -1.37 1.49 -8.37
N ASP A 24 -0.29 1.78 -9.09
CA ASP A 24 0.64 2.89 -8.86
C ASP A 24 1.10 2.92 -7.41
N VAL A 25 1.56 1.77 -6.93
CA VAL A 25 2.08 1.57 -5.56
C VAL A 25 3.31 2.45 -5.34
N VAL A 26 4.16 2.59 -6.37
CA VAL A 26 5.31 3.47 -6.37
C VAL A 26 5.28 4.42 -7.58
N SER A 27 5.84 5.62 -7.41
CA SER A 27 5.92 6.60 -8.51
C SER A 27 7.09 6.33 -9.48
N ASP A 28 8.18 5.75 -8.96
CA ASP A 28 9.36 5.32 -9.71
C ASP A 28 9.66 3.86 -9.34
N PRO A 29 9.71 2.93 -10.32
CA PRO A 29 9.83 1.49 -10.10
C PRO A 29 11.25 1.07 -9.71
N HIS A 30 11.79 1.68 -8.66
CA HIS A 30 13.07 1.35 -8.08
C HIS A 30 12.88 0.42 -6.87
N PRO A 31 13.73 -0.59 -6.63
CA PRO A 31 13.59 -1.51 -5.50
C PRO A 31 13.43 -0.84 -4.13
N LYS A 32 14.13 0.28 -3.90
CA LYS A 32 13.99 1.09 -2.68
C LYS A 32 12.59 1.71 -2.50
N SER A 33 11.92 2.07 -3.59
CA SER A 33 10.57 2.61 -3.56
C SER A 33 9.59 1.53 -3.06
N TYR A 34 9.73 0.30 -3.56
CA TYR A 34 8.92 -0.83 -3.10
C TYR A 34 9.22 -1.20 -1.65
N ALA A 35 10.48 -1.16 -1.23
CA ALA A 35 10.84 -1.38 0.17
C ALA A 35 10.18 -0.36 1.10
N LEU A 36 10.18 0.93 0.72
CA LEU A 36 9.51 1.99 1.47
C LEU A 36 7.98 1.83 1.47
N ALA A 37 7.39 1.44 0.34
CA ALA A 37 5.97 1.14 0.25
C ALA A 37 5.59 -0.03 1.16
N ALA A 38 6.35 -1.13 1.12
CA ALA A 38 6.17 -2.29 1.97
C ALA A 38 6.27 -1.94 3.46
N GLU A 39 7.30 -1.19 3.86
CA GLU A 39 7.44 -0.69 5.24
C GLU A 39 6.25 0.18 5.67
N THR A 40 5.79 1.06 4.77
CA THR A 40 4.66 1.95 5.05
C THR A 40 3.35 1.17 5.21
N PHE A 41 3.04 0.26 4.29
CA PHE A 41 1.78 -0.49 4.30
C PHE A 41 1.78 -1.65 5.32
N ALA A 42 2.95 -2.10 5.80
CA ALA A 42 3.06 -3.05 6.92
C ALA A 42 2.44 -2.51 8.22
N GLY A 43 2.20 -1.20 8.32
CA GLY A 43 1.46 -0.60 9.43
C GLY A 43 -0.06 -0.81 9.41
N LEU A 44 -0.64 -1.35 8.33
CA LEU A 44 -2.07 -1.68 8.29
C LEU A 44 -2.38 -2.87 9.21
N GLN A 45 -3.46 -2.76 9.97
CA GLN A 45 -3.91 -3.82 10.90
C GLN A 45 -4.82 -4.86 10.24
N VAL A 46 -5.05 -4.73 8.94
CA VAL A 46 -5.89 -5.61 8.13
C VAL A 46 -5.12 -6.01 6.88
N PRO A 47 -5.43 -7.16 6.25
CA PRO A 47 -4.79 -7.58 5.01
C PRO A 47 -4.90 -6.51 3.92
N ILE A 48 -3.85 -6.37 3.12
CA ILE A 48 -3.85 -5.50 1.94
C ILE A 48 -3.50 -6.32 0.69
N TYR A 49 -4.26 -6.10 -0.38
CA TYR A 49 -4.06 -6.71 -1.69
C TYR A 49 -3.73 -5.63 -2.71
N PHE A 50 -2.77 -5.90 -3.58
CA PHE A 50 -2.31 -4.96 -4.58
C PHE A 50 -2.67 -5.45 -5.97
N VAL A 51 -2.99 -4.51 -6.85
CA VAL A 51 -2.94 -4.68 -8.30
C VAL A 51 -1.81 -3.78 -8.81
N ASN A 52 -1.17 -4.13 -9.92
CA ASN A 52 -0.17 -3.27 -10.55
C ASN A 52 -0.82 -2.13 -11.34
N GLY A 53 -0.25 -0.93 -11.23
CA GLY A 53 -0.55 0.20 -12.11
C GLY A 53 0.50 0.35 -13.21
N ASN A 54 0.40 1.42 -14.00
CA ASN A 54 1.32 1.67 -15.11
C ASN A 54 2.69 2.20 -14.64
N HIS A 55 2.80 2.69 -13.40
CA HIS A 55 4.07 3.09 -12.80
C HIS A 55 4.77 1.95 -12.06
N ASP A 56 4.07 0.84 -11.83
CA ASP A 56 4.64 -0.34 -11.19
C ASP A 56 5.32 -1.26 -12.21
N THR A 57 6.18 -2.13 -11.69
CA THR A 57 6.84 -3.20 -12.44
C THR A 57 6.23 -4.52 -11.98
N ALA A 58 5.69 -5.28 -12.94
CA ALA A 58 5.15 -6.63 -12.72
C ALA A 58 6.20 -7.73 -12.96
N VAL A 59 7.46 -7.31 -13.18
CA VAL A 59 8.57 -8.19 -13.53
C VAL A 59 9.36 -8.45 -12.24
N ASP A 60 9.46 -9.73 -11.87
CA ASP A 60 10.36 -10.20 -10.81
C ASP A 60 11.84 -9.96 -11.18
#